data_AF-A0A838A836-F1
#
_entry.id   AF-A0A838A836-F1
#
_cell.length_a   1.000
_cell.length_b   1.000
_cell.length_c   1.000
_cell.angle_alpha   90.00
_cell.angle_beta   90.00
_cell.angle_gamma   90.00
#
_symmetry.space_group_name_H-M   'P 1'
#
loop_
_entity.id
_entity.type
_entity.pdbx_description
1 polymer ?
#
loop_
_entity_poly.entity_id
_entity_poly.type
_entity_poly.pdbx_seq_one_letter_code
_entity_poly.pdbx_strand_id
1 'polypeptide(L)'
;MSSFDDACHLHPDPPTTPETAVSCERCGYPPGPHDDLYVVMVPDSGHAHATDPAQDGIRFAYACTPAHAHELIELGRCSWIDEQLWAEKVRRAAVLWPCGRLTVERFAQLAGLSPNQLSRALRWPAHHEPVNAHHIPGQRARSER
;
A
#
# COMPACT_ATOMS: atom_id res chain seq x y z
N MET A 1 38.13 43.55 -26.39
CA MET A 1 38.34 42.33 -27.19
C MET A 1 38.46 41.18 -26.21
N SER A 2 37.64 40.17 -26.44
CA SER A 2 37.33 39.02 -25.58
C SER A 2 38.54 38.17 -25.21
N SER A 3 38.50 37.52 -24.04
CA SER A 3 39.10 36.19 -23.87
C SER A 3 38.22 35.37 -22.94
N PHE A 4 37.66 34.32 -23.53
CA PHE A 4 37.02 33.17 -22.90
C PHE A 4 38.11 32.30 -22.29
N ASP A 5 37.95 31.88 -21.05
CA ASP A 5 38.55 30.69 -20.43
C ASP A 5 37.68 30.41 -19.19
N ASP A 6 36.52 29.77 -19.34
CA ASP A 6 36.33 28.31 -19.47
C ASP A 6 36.93 27.51 -18.31
N ALA A 7 36.55 27.91 -17.09
CA ALA A 7 36.66 27.03 -15.93
C ALA A 7 35.43 26.12 -15.91
N CYS A 8 35.58 24.95 -16.51
CA CYS A 8 34.67 23.82 -16.43
C CYS A 8 34.14 23.65 -15.00
N HIS A 9 32.88 24.02 -14.78
CA HIS A 9 32.12 23.61 -13.61
C HIS A 9 31.90 22.10 -13.72
N LEU A 10 32.78 21.33 -13.07
CA LEU A 10 32.44 19.99 -12.60
C LEU A 10 31.29 20.15 -11.60
N HIS A 11 30.07 20.17 -12.13
CA HIS A 11 28.92 19.84 -11.31
C HIS A 11 29.12 18.37 -10.86
N PRO A 12 29.15 18.07 -9.56
CA PRO A 12 28.98 16.69 -9.15
C PRO A 12 27.65 16.20 -9.73
N ASP A 13 27.66 15.03 -10.38
CA ASP A 13 26.43 14.37 -10.78
C ASP A 13 25.45 14.40 -9.60
N PRO A 14 24.16 14.71 -9.83
CA PRO A 14 23.18 14.63 -8.76
C PRO A 14 23.32 13.24 -8.13
N PRO A 15 23.30 13.10 -6.79
CA PRO A 15 23.32 11.78 -6.20
C PRO A 15 22.16 11.02 -6.83
N THR A 16 22.48 9.99 -7.61
CA THR A 16 21.54 8.93 -7.94
C THR A 16 21.17 8.30 -6.61
N THR A 17 20.21 8.92 -5.92
CA THR A 17 19.44 8.27 -4.88
C THR A 17 18.97 6.98 -5.52
N PRO A 18 19.39 5.80 -5.03
CA PRO A 18 18.85 4.56 -5.55
C PRO A 18 17.34 4.67 -5.42
N GLU A 19 16.70 4.73 -6.59
CA GLU A 19 15.28 4.49 -6.80
C GLU A 19 14.86 3.43 -5.78
N THR A 20 13.97 3.80 -4.87
CA THR A 20 13.62 3.06 -3.65
C THR A 20 13.70 1.56 -3.89
N ALA A 21 14.78 0.93 -3.40
CA ALA A 21 15.05 -0.47 -3.68
C ALA A 21 13.88 -1.30 -3.16
N VAL A 22 13.08 -1.84 -4.08
CA VAL A 22 11.92 -2.67 -3.76
C VAL A 22 12.43 -3.90 -3.01
N SER A 23 11.93 -4.16 -1.82
CA SER A 23 12.33 -5.32 -1.01
C SER A 23 11.20 -6.34 -0.90
N CYS A 24 11.56 -7.58 -0.57
CA CYS A 24 10.56 -8.58 -0.26
C CYS A 24 9.83 -8.16 1.04
N GLU A 25 8.52 -7.96 0.98
CA GLU A 25 7.75 -7.51 2.15
C GLU A 25 7.65 -8.57 3.25
N ARG A 26 7.91 -9.84 2.91
CA ARG A 26 7.88 -10.93 3.89
C ARG A 26 9.14 -11.01 4.74
N CYS A 27 10.32 -10.91 4.12
CA CYS A 27 11.60 -11.07 4.81
C CYS A 27 12.41 -9.77 4.96
N GLY A 28 12.01 -8.70 4.26
CA GLY A 28 12.66 -7.39 4.26
C GLY A 28 13.94 -7.30 3.41
N TYR A 29 14.37 -8.39 2.79
CA TYR A 29 15.60 -8.39 1.99
C TYR A 29 15.37 -7.76 0.62
N PRO A 30 16.27 -6.87 0.17
CA PRO A 30 16.28 -6.41 -1.21
C PRO A 30 16.67 -7.57 -2.15
N PRO A 31 16.17 -7.60 -3.39
CA PRO A 31 16.63 -8.55 -4.38
C PRO A 31 18.12 -8.33 -4.67
N GLY A 32 18.85 -9.41 -4.95
CA GLY A 32 20.16 -9.30 -5.56
C GLY A 32 20.10 -8.67 -6.96
N PRO A 33 21.23 -8.25 -7.54
CA PRO A 33 21.29 -7.56 -8.83
C PRO A 33 20.74 -8.36 -10.03
N HIS A 34 20.46 -9.65 -9.84
CA HIS A 34 19.90 -10.54 -10.86
C HIS A 34 18.67 -11.33 -10.35
N ASP A 35 18.13 -10.97 -9.19
CA ASP A 35 16.98 -11.67 -8.63
C ASP A 35 15.68 -11.04 -9.13
N ASP A 36 14.85 -11.83 -9.79
CA ASP A 36 13.49 -11.42 -10.12
C ASP A 36 12.62 -11.41 -8.85
N LEU A 37 11.86 -10.33 -8.66
CA LEU A 37 10.81 -10.27 -7.65
C LEU A 37 9.49 -10.74 -8.21
N TYR A 38 8.79 -11.55 -7.42
CA TYR A 38 7.40 -11.91 -7.68
C TYR A 38 6.50 -10.75 -7.25
N VAL A 39 5.77 -10.17 -8.21
CA VAL A 39 4.66 -9.25 -7.93
C VAL A 39 3.44 -10.08 -7.57
N VAL A 40 2.89 -9.85 -6.38
CA VAL A 40 1.76 -10.61 -5.84
C VAL A 40 0.61 -9.69 -5.44
N MET A 41 -0.62 -10.11 -5.75
CA MET A 41 -1.84 -9.47 -5.28
C MET A 41 -2.21 -10.04 -3.90
N VAL A 42 -2.17 -9.20 -2.88
CA VAL A 42 -2.45 -9.57 -1.49
C VAL A 42 -3.79 -8.99 -1.07
N PRO A 43 -4.70 -9.81 -0.51
CA PRO A 43 -5.92 -9.31 0.12
C PRO A 43 -5.56 -8.39 1.28
N ASP A 44 -6.09 -7.17 1.28
CA ASP A 44 -5.81 -6.15 2.28
C ASP A 44 -7.05 -5.29 2.52
N SER A 45 -7.78 -5.58 3.61
CA SER A 45 -8.95 -4.80 3.98
C SER A 45 -8.65 -3.35 4.38
N GLY A 46 -7.38 -3.00 4.57
CA GLY A 46 -6.94 -1.61 4.75
C GLY A 46 -6.67 -0.86 3.45
N HIS A 47 -6.84 -1.50 2.29
CA HIS A 47 -6.54 -0.89 0.99
C HIS A 47 -7.82 -0.65 0.17
N ALA A 48 -8.16 0.63 -0.06
CA ALA A 48 -9.09 1.02 -1.12
C ALA A 48 -8.31 1.66 -2.27
N HIS A 49 -8.54 1.18 -3.49
CA HIS A 49 -7.85 1.71 -4.66
C HIS A 49 -8.32 3.16 -4.92
N ALA A 50 -7.43 4.03 -5.39
CA ALA A 50 -7.71 5.47 -5.43
C ALA A 50 -8.93 5.84 -6.28
N THR A 51 -9.15 5.12 -7.39
CA THR A 51 -10.16 5.49 -8.40
C THR A 51 -10.99 4.33 -8.94
N ASP A 52 -10.57 3.08 -8.70
CA ASP A 52 -11.22 1.88 -9.25
C ASP A 52 -11.76 0.98 -8.12
N PRO A 53 -13.07 1.01 -7.85
CA PRO A 53 -13.67 0.18 -6.81
C PRO A 53 -13.54 -1.33 -7.04
N ALA A 54 -13.26 -1.79 -8.26
CA ALA A 54 -13.07 -3.22 -8.53
C ALA A 54 -11.73 -3.76 -7.98
N GLN A 55 -10.80 -2.86 -7.65
CA GLN A 55 -9.50 -3.19 -7.06
C GLN A 55 -9.45 -2.96 -5.55
N ASP A 56 -10.57 -2.61 -4.93
CA ASP A 56 -10.67 -2.50 -3.48
C ASP A 56 -10.34 -3.82 -2.79
N GLY A 57 -9.55 -3.73 -1.73
CA GLY A 57 -9.11 -4.91 -0.99
C GLY A 57 -7.91 -5.62 -1.60
N ILE A 58 -7.29 -5.07 -2.65
CA ILE A 58 -6.14 -5.70 -3.31
C ILE A 58 -4.95 -4.77 -3.25
N ARG A 59 -3.89 -5.20 -2.58
CA ARG A 59 -2.61 -4.50 -2.55
C ARG A 59 -1.56 -5.29 -3.32
N PHE A 60 -0.77 -4.61 -4.15
CA PHE A 60 0.41 -5.22 -4.73
C PHE A 60 1.55 -5.25 -3.73
N ALA A 61 2.19 -6.41 -3.61
CA ALA A 61 3.37 -6.62 -2.80
C ALA A 61 4.45 -7.35 -3.60
N TYR A 62 5.66 -7.34 -3.07
CA TYR A 62 6.81 -8.00 -3.68
C TYR A 62 7.34 -9.13 -2.79
N ALA A 63 7.66 -10.26 -3.43
CA ALA A 63 8.25 -11.42 -2.77
C ALA A 63 9.48 -11.93 -3.52
N CYS A 64 10.52 -12.36 -2.81
CA CYS A 64 11.70 -12.96 -3.44
C CYS A 64 11.52 -14.44 -3.79
N THR A 65 10.48 -15.10 -3.27
CA THR A 65 10.18 -16.51 -3.55
C THR A 65 8.68 -16.76 -3.66
N PRO A 66 8.26 -17.83 -4.35
CA PRO A 66 6.86 -18.25 -4.37
C PRO A 66 6.30 -18.58 -2.97
N ALA A 67 7.14 -19.10 -2.07
CA ALA A 67 6.74 -19.39 -0.70
C ALA A 67 6.38 -18.10 0.07
N HIS A 68 7.22 -17.07 -0.03
CA HIS A 68 6.92 -15.77 0.56
C HIS A 68 5.69 -15.11 -0.07
N ALA A 69 5.49 -15.25 -1.38
CA ALA A 69 4.27 -14.77 -2.04
C ALA A 69 3.02 -15.46 -1.47
N HIS A 70 3.07 -16.78 -1.29
CA HIS A 70 1.97 -17.54 -0.69
C HIS A 70 1.69 -17.14 0.75
N GLU A 71 2.74 -16.96 1.57
CA GLU A 71 2.58 -16.50 2.95
C GLU A 71 1.93 -15.11 3.03
N LEU A 72 2.29 -14.18 2.15
CA LEU A 72 1.68 -12.85 2.10
C LEU A 72 0.18 -12.94 1.78
N ILE A 73 -0.21 -13.77 0.80
CA ILE A 73 -1.62 -13.98 0.46
C ILE A 73 -2.40 -14.56 1.65
N GLU A 74 -1.85 -15.59 2.30
CA GLU A 74 -2.52 -16.24 3.43
C GLU A 74 -2.65 -15.33 4.64
N LEU A 75 -1.62 -14.52 4.94
CA LEU A 75 -1.69 -13.50 5.98
C LEU A 75 -2.78 -12.47 5.68
N GLY A 76 -2.82 -11.97 4.43
CA GLY A 76 -3.85 -11.04 3.99
C GLY A 76 -5.27 -11.60 4.15
N ARG A 77 -5.48 -12.87 3.79
CA ARG A 77 -6.77 -13.56 3.99
C ARG A 77 -7.13 -13.70 5.47
N CYS A 78 -6.16 -14.11 6.31
CA CYS A 78 -6.39 -14.31 7.75
C CYS A 78 -6.65 -13.00 8.50
N SER A 79 -6.11 -11.88 8.01
CA SER A 79 -6.27 -10.56 8.62
C SER A 79 -7.42 -9.74 8.03
N TRP A 80 -8.21 -10.32 7.13
CA TRP A 80 -9.29 -9.61 6.45
C TRP A 80 -10.44 -9.22 7.41
N ILE A 81 -10.83 -7.94 7.36
CA ILE A 81 -11.99 -7.43 8.09
C ILE A 81 -12.85 -6.56 7.17
N ASP A 82 -14.09 -6.98 6.93
CA ASP A 82 -15.00 -6.27 6.02
C ASP A 82 -15.24 -4.81 6.42
N GLU A 83 -15.46 -4.54 7.70
CA GLU A 83 -15.68 -3.18 8.21
C GLU A 83 -14.49 -2.25 7.97
N GLN A 84 -13.26 -2.78 8.00
CA GLN A 84 -12.08 -1.99 7.69
C GLN A 84 -12.12 -1.54 6.23
N LEU A 85 -12.40 -2.45 5.29
CA LEU A 85 -12.49 -2.09 3.87
C LEU A 85 -13.63 -1.11 3.62
N TRP A 86 -14.78 -1.31 4.27
CA TRP A 86 -15.89 -0.37 4.13
C TRP A 86 -15.53 1.02 4.66
N ALA A 87 -14.75 1.12 5.74
CA ALA A 87 -14.25 2.39 6.26
C ALA A 87 -13.30 3.09 5.25
N GLU A 88 -12.40 2.34 4.60
CA GLU A 88 -11.54 2.84 3.53
C GLU A 88 -12.38 3.40 2.36
N LYS A 89 -13.40 2.66 1.91
CA LYS A 89 -14.32 3.09 0.83
C LYS A 89 -15.09 4.35 1.19
N VAL A 90 -15.53 4.48 2.45
CA VAL A 90 -16.17 5.69 2.98
C VAL A 90 -15.22 6.87 2.93
N ARG A 91 -13.95 6.70 3.32
CA ARG A 91 -12.96 7.78 3.26
C ARG A 91 -12.71 8.24 1.82
N ARG A 92 -12.55 7.30 0.88
CA ARG A 92 -12.43 7.63 -0.54
C ARG A 92 -13.64 8.41 -1.05
N ALA A 93 -14.86 7.95 -0.75
CA ALA A 93 -16.08 8.63 -1.15
C ALA A 93 -16.18 10.05 -0.56
N ALA A 94 -15.73 10.25 0.68
CA ALA A 94 -15.67 11.57 1.30
C ALA A 94 -14.68 12.52 0.61
N VAL A 95 -13.51 12.02 0.17
CA VAL A 95 -12.52 12.81 -0.58
C VAL A 95 -13.02 13.18 -1.97
N LEU A 96 -13.69 12.26 -2.65
CA LEU A 96 -14.22 12.48 -4.01
C LEU A 96 -15.49 13.33 -4.04
N TRP A 97 -16.07 13.71 -2.89
CA TRP A 97 -17.32 14.46 -2.85
C TRP A 97 -17.09 15.98 -2.92
N PRO A 98 -17.47 16.65 -4.01
CA PRO A 98 -17.43 18.10 -4.10
C PRO A 98 -18.65 18.67 -3.34
N CYS A 99 -18.43 19.07 -2.08
CA CYS A 99 -19.24 19.99 -1.28
C CYS A 99 -20.77 20.02 -1.56
N GLY A 100 -21.58 19.45 -0.67
CA GLY A 100 -23.04 19.55 -0.75
C GLY A 100 -23.75 18.68 0.27
N ARG A 101 -25.04 18.94 0.53
CA ARG A 101 -25.88 18.04 1.34
C ARG A 101 -26.19 16.80 0.55
N LEU A 102 -25.85 15.64 1.09
CA LEU A 102 -26.16 14.36 0.49
C LEU A 102 -27.00 13.52 1.47
N THR A 103 -27.95 12.75 0.96
CA THR A 103 -28.65 11.77 1.79
C THR A 103 -27.72 10.59 2.09
N VAL A 104 -28.02 9.86 3.15
CA VAL A 104 -27.25 8.67 3.57
C VAL A 104 -27.24 7.62 2.45
N GLU A 105 -28.35 7.47 1.73
CA GLU A 105 -28.51 6.49 0.64
C GLU A 105 -27.62 6.82 -0.55
N ARG A 106 -27.56 8.10 -0.92
CA ARG A 106 -26.67 8.56 -2.01
C ARG A 106 -25.20 8.41 -1.61
N PHE A 107 -24.87 8.58 -0.33
CA PHE A 107 -23.50 8.45 0.15
C PHE A 107 -23.08 6.99 0.16
N ALA A 108 -23.98 6.11 0.59
CA ALA A 108 -23.79 4.66 0.54
C ALA A 108 -23.58 4.20 -0.91
N GLN A 109 -24.37 4.68 -1.86
CA GLN A 109 -24.20 4.39 -3.29
C GLN A 109 -22.85 4.85 -3.81
N LEU A 110 -22.42 6.08 -3.48
CA LEU A 110 -21.12 6.61 -3.88
C LEU A 110 -19.95 5.77 -3.32
N ALA A 111 -20.07 5.31 -2.08
CA ALA A 111 -19.09 4.41 -1.47
C ALA A 111 -19.20 2.96 -1.97
N GLY A 112 -20.20 2.62 -2.78
CA GLY A 112 -20.48 1.25 -3.21
C GLY A 112 -20.80 0.32 -2.03
N LEU A 113 -21.63 0.81 -1.10
CA LEU A 113 -22.07 0.12 0.11
C LEU A 113 -23.59 0.13 0.22
N SER A 114 -24.15 -0.88 0.89
CA SER A 114 -25.52 -0.82 1.40
C SER A 114 -25.62 0.13 2.61
N PRO A 115 -26.82 0.64 2.96
CA PRO A 115 -27.00 1.46 4.16
C PRO A 115 -26.54 0.78 5.46
N ASN A 116 -26.70 -0.55 5.56
CA ASN A 116 -26.24 -1.31 6.73
C ASN A 116 -24.71 -1.36 6.82
N GLN A 117 -24.03 -1.64 5.69
CA GLN A 117 -22.57 -1.63 5.62
C GLN A 117 -22.01 -0.25 5.92
N LEU A 118 -22.61 0.81 5.37
CA LEU A 118 -22.24 2.19 5.67
C LEU A 118 -22.35 2.47 7.18
N SER A 119 -23.44 2.04 7.82
CA SER A 119 -23.62 2.23 9.27
C SER A 119 -22.56 1.49 10.09
N ARG A 120 -22.16 0.28 9.68
CA ARG A 120 -21.06 -0.48 10.32
C ARG A 120 -19.70 0.18 10.09
N ALA A 121 -19.43 0.61 8.86
CA ALA A 121 -18.20 1.32 8.50
C ALA A 121 -17.99 2.60 9.31
N LEU A 122 -19.04 3.39 9.51
CA LEU A 122 -18.97 4.63 10.32
C LEU A 122 -18.73 4.38 11.81
N ARG A 123 -18.98 3.17 12.30
CA ARG A 123 -18.67 2.76 13.69
C ARG A 123 -17.32 2.07 13.82
N TRP A 124 -16.65 1.78 12.70
CA TRP A 124 -15.34 1.16 12.71
C TRP A 124 -14.35 2.09 13.43
N PRO A 125 -13.58 1.61 14.41
CA PRO A 125 -12.65 2.46 15.15
C PRO A 125 -11.60 3.04 14.19
N ALA A 126 -11.48 4.37 14.14
CA ALA A 126 -10.43 5.05 13.39
C ALA A 126 -9.00 4.77 13.90
N HIS A 127 -8.88 4.07 15.03
CA HIS A 127 -7.63 3.79 15.74
C HIS A 127 -7.00 2.43 15.43
N HIS A 128 -7.48 1.71 14.41
CA HIS A 128 -6.65 0.64 13.85
C HIS A 128 -5.52 1.31 13.08
N GLU A 129 -4.40 1.53 13.78
CA GLU A 129 -3.12 1.79 13.15
C GLU A 129 -2.99 0.79 12.00
N PRO A 130 -2.86 1.24 10.73
CA PRO A 130 -2.58 0.31 9.66
C PRO A 130 -1.38 -0.49 10.15
N VAL A 131 -1.49 -1.81 10.21
CA VAL A 131 -0.32 -2.65 10.35
C VAL A 131 0.49 -2.30 9.12
N ASN A 132 1.41 -1.34 9.27
CA ASN A 132 2.29 -0.94 8.21
C ASN A 132 2.90 -2.25 7.72
N ALA A 133 2.63 -2.59 6.46
CA ALA A 133 3.20 -3.75 5.78
C ALA A 133 4.74 -3.74 5.76
N HIS A 134 5.37 -2.76 6.42
CA HIS A 134 6.80 -2.60 6.62
C HIS A 134 7.31 -3.19 7.94
N HIS A 135 6.45 -3.72 8.82
CA HIS A 135 6.94 -4.41 10.00
C HIS A 135 6.07 -5.59 10.44
N ILE A 136 6.29 -6.76 9.83
CA ILE A 136 5.91 -8.04 10.42
C ILE A 136 6.94 -8.36 11.52
N PRO A 137 6.56 -8.46 12.82
CA PRO A 137 7.46 -8.88 13.87
C PRO A 137 7.80 -10.36 13.67
N GLY A 138 9.01 -10.62 13.16
CA GLY A 138 9.42 -11.98 12.81
C GLY A 138 10.91 -12.13 12.56
N GLN A 139 11.76 -11.29 13.17
CA GLN A 139 13.21 -11.53 13.20
C GLN A 139 13.60 -12.09 14.56
N ARG A 140 13.43 -13.40 14.75
CA ARG A 140 14.34 -14.14 15.63
C ARG A 140 15.53 -14.54 14.79
N ALA A 141 16.66 -13.86 15.03
CA ALA A 141 17.96 -14.34 14.63
C ALA A 141 18.13 -15.79 15.12
N ARG A 142 18.07 -16.76 14.20
CA ARG A 142 18.77 -18.02 14.39
C ARG A 142 20.18 -17.81 13.86
N SER A 143 21.07 -17.43 14.75
CA SER A 143 22.50 -17.65 14.58
C SER A 143 22.72 -19.16 14.62
N GLU A 144 22.94 -19.77 13.46
CA GLU A 144 23.55 -21.09 13.33
C GLU A 144 24.82 -20.97 12.49
N ARG A 145 25.90 -20.54 13.15
CA ARG A 145 27.20 -21.24 13.19
C ARG A 145 28.25 -20.45 13.97
#